data_AF-A0A2V8WVB8-F1
#
_entry.id   AF-A0A2V8WVB8-F1
#
_cell.length_a   1.000
_cell.length_b   1.000
_cell.length_c   1.000
_cell.angle_alpha   90.00
_cell.angle_beta   90.00
_cell.angle_gamma   90.00
#
_symmetry.space_group_name_H-M   'P 1'
#
loop_
_entity.id
_entity.type
_entity.pdbx_description
1 polymer ?
#
loop_
_entity_poly.entity_id
_entity_poly.type
_entity_poly.pdbx_seq_one_letter_code
_entity_poly.pdbx_strand_id
1 'polypeptide(L)'
;MARRDPFESLIGRQQGKGAPNLPPGKAGLQVSTLRLDGIVKAPNGMIAVVSNPQARTYFLREGDHLYDGTVEKISMDGVSFHEEGKDAFGKPMERQVNKRIYSSSGEQQ
;
A
#
# COMPACT_ATOMS: atom_id res chain seq x y z
N MET A 1 -39.05 15.14 -7.64
CA MET A 1 -38.01 14.40 -8.38
C MET A 1 -36.82 15.34 -8.60
N ALA A 2 -35.82 15.27 -7.73
CA ALA A 2 -34.62 16.10 -7.87
C ALA A 2 -33.71 15.49 -8.95
N ARG A 3 -33.35 16.28 -9.96
CA ARG A 3 -32.33 15.93 -10.97
C ARG A 3 -30.97 15.92 -10.28
N ARG A 4 -30.21 14.82 -10.43
CA ARG A 4 -28.81 14.77 -9.99
C ARG A 4 -28.02 15.88 -10.68
N ASP A 5 -27.12 16.50 -9.93
CA ASP A 5 -26.29 17.59 -10.40
C ASP A 5 -25.33 17.10 -11.49
N PRO A 6 -25.34 17.70 -12.69
CA PRO A 6 -24.49 17.29 -13.80
C PRO A 6 -22.98 17.55 -13.57
N PHE A 7 -22.61 18.23 -12.48
CA PHE A 7 -21.22 18.45 -12.05
C PHE A 7 -20.83 17.60 -10.84
N GLU A 8 -21.69 16.68 -10.39
CA GLU A 8 -21.32 15.70 -9.38
C GLU A 8 -20.29 14.72 -9.99
N SER A 9 -19.02 14.87 -9.59
CA SER A 9 -17.91 14.04 -10.05
C SER A 9 -18.22 12.54 -9.94
N LEU A 10 -18.23 11.86 -11.09
CA LEU A 10 -18.30 10.39 -11.22
C LEU A 10 -16.98 9.69 -10.83
N ILE A 11 -16.07 10.36 -10.09
CA ILE A 11 -15.09 9.65 -9.26
C ILE A 11 -15.89 9.04 -8.12
N GLY A 12 -16.63 7.99 -8.48
CA GLY A 12 -17.36 7.17 -7.55
C GLY A 12 -16.38 6.72 -6.51
N ARG A 13 -16.72 7.02 -5.25
CA ARG A 13 -16.88 5.98 -4.23
C ARG A 13 -16.80 4.61 -4.88
N GLN A 14 -15.60 4.05 -4.98
CA GLN A 14 -15.45 2.61 -4.94
C GLN A 14 -15.91 2.24 -3.54
N GLN A 15 -17.24 2.13 -3.36
CA GLN A 15 -17.77 1.22 -2.37
C GLN A 15 -17.03 -0.07 -2.63
N GLY A 16 -16.19 -0.43 -1.66
CA GLY A 16 -15.18 -1.47 -1.83
C GLY A 16 -15.82 -2.66 -2.51
N LYS A 17 -15.25 -3.06 -3.66
CA LYS A 17 -15.27 -4.47 -4.03
C LYS A 17 -14.86 -5.16 -2.74
N GLY A 18 -15.81 -5.89 -2.12
CA GLY A 18 -15.59 -6.50 -0.81
C GLY A 18 -14.18 -7.06 -0.82
N ALA A 19 -13.37 -6.63 0.14
CA ALA A 19 -11.95 -6.97 0.16
C ALA A 19 -11.85 -8.44 -0.28
N PRO A 20 -11.04 -8.78 -1.30
CA PRO A 20 -10.86 -10.18 -1.66
C PRO A 20 -10.62 -10.93 -0.35
N ASN A 21 -11.04 -12.20 -0.27
CA ASN A 21 -10.91 -12.98 0.96
C ASN A 21 -9.42 -13.28 1.18
N LEU A 22 -8.67 -12.23 1.50
CA LEU A 22 -7.23 -12.15 1.59
C LEU A 22 -6.86 -12.75 2.93
N PRO A 23 -5.78 -13.54 2.99
CA PRO A 23 -5.34 -14.14 4.23
C PRO A 23 -5.07 -13.05 5.28
N PRO A 24 -5.31 -13.33 6.56
CA PRO A 24 -5.01 -12.36 7.62
C PRO A 24 -3.50 -12.08 7.70
N GLY A 25 -3.14 -10.91 8.20
CA GLY A 25 -1.74 -10.51 8.40
C GLY A 25 -1.10 -9.91 7.15
N LYS A 26 0.23 -10.08 7.02
CA LYS A 26 1.04 -9.47 5.94
C LYS A 26 0.71 -10.03 4.56
N ALA A 27 0.39 -11.32 4.48
CA ALA A 27 0.08 -12.01 3.23
C ALA A 27 -1.20 -11.50 2.54
N GLY A 28 -2.06 -10.77 3.25
CA GLY A 28 -3.26 -10.13 2.69
C GLY A 28 -3.08 -8.65 2.38
N LEU A 29 -1.86 -8.12 2.49
CA LEU A 29 -1.59 -6.72 2.20
C LEU A 29 -1.28 -6.55 0.73
N GLN A 30 -1.94 -5.58 0.09
CA GLN A 30 -1.73 -5.29 -1.31
C GLN A 30 -0.82 -4.07 -1.48
N VAL A 31 0.32 -4.21 -2.18
CA VAL A 31 1.38 -3.18 -2.31
C VAL A 31 0.80 -1.84 -2.78
N SER A 32 -0.10 -1.87 -3.76
CA SER A 32 -0.78 -0.69 -4.29
C SER A 32 -1.58 0.09 -3.24
N THR A 33 -2.24 -0.61 -2.32
CA THR A 33 -3.15 -0.03 -1.30
C THR A 33 -2.46 0.42 -0.02
N LEU A 34 -1.24 -0.06 0.22
CA LEU A 34 -0.48 0.26 1.43
C LEU A 34 0.01 1.71 1.40
N ARG A 35 -0.04 2.32 2.59
CA ARG A 35 0.61 3.60 2.90
C ARG A 35 1.77 3.36 3.85
N LEU A 36 2.88 4.01 3.58
CA LEU A 36 4.06 3.99 4.46
C LEU A 36 3.89 5.09 5.50
N ASP A 37 3.68 4.69 6.75
CA ASP A 37 3.50 5.60 7.88
C ASP A 37 4.84 6.03 8.48
N GLY A 38 5.84 5.14 8.46
CA GLY A 38 7.17 5.44 8.99
C GLY A 38 8.14 4.28 8.88
N ILE A 39 9.39 4.54 9.27
CA ILE A 39 10.48 3.55 9.26
C ILE A 39 11.22 3.64 10.58
N VAL A 40 11.41 2.48 11.21
CA VAL A 40 12.04 2.34 12.52
C VAL A 40 13.32 1.53 12.37
N LYS A 41 14.41 2.02 12.95
CA LYS A 41 15.66 1.27 13.04
C LYS A 41 15.63 0.37 14.28
N ALA A 42 15.69 -0.94 14.07
CA ALA A 42 15.80 -1.93 15.13
C ALA A 42 17.22 -2.53 15.16
N PRO A 43 17.65 -3.17 16.26
CA PRO A 43 18.96 -3.82 16.36
C PRO A 43 19.19 -4.91 15.29
N ASN A 44 18.11 -5.51 14.79
CA ASN A 44 18.11 -6.59 13.81
C ASN A 44 17.72 -6.16 12.39
N GLY A 45 17.70 -4.85 12.10
CA GLY A 45 17.39 -4.32 10.77
C GLY A 45 16.38 -3.18 10.80
N MET A 46 16.02 -2.70 9.61
CA MET A 46 14.99 -1.67 9.47
C MET A 46 13.60 -2.33 9.44
N ILE A 47 12.63 -1.64 10.03
CA ILE A 47 11.24 -2.04 10.08
C ILE A 47 10.41 -0.93 9.45
N ALA A 48 9.63 -1.25 8.43
CA ALA A 48 8.68 -0.33 7.85
C ALA A 48 7.32 -0.47 8.55
N VAL A 49 6.74 0.66 8.95
CA VAL A 49 5.40 0.75 9.52
C VAL A 49 4.45 1.16 8.42
N VAL A 50 3.50 0.29 8.08
CA VAL A 50 2.55 0.52 7.00
C VAL A 50 1.12 0.40 7.48
N SER A 51 0.22 1.19 6.90
CA SER A 51 -1.22 1.11 7.12
C SER A 51 -1.95 0.66 5.87
N ASN A 52 -3.01 -0.13 6.05
CA ASN A 52 -3.95 -0.45 4.99
C ASN A 52 -5.11 0.58 4.96
N PRO A 53 -5.96 0.58 3.91
CA PRO A 53 -7.14 1.46 3.85
C PRO A 53 -8.15 1.26 4.99
N GLN A 54 -8.07 0.16 5.74
CA GLN A 54 -8.90 -0.11 6.93
C GLN A 54 -8.25 0.41 8.22
N ALA A 55 -7.22 1.27 8.12
CA ALA A 55 -6.46 1.82 9.24
C ALA A 55 -5.81 0.78 10.17
N ARG A 56 -5.51 -0.42 9.64
CA ARG A 56 -4.74 -1.44 10.36
C ARG A 56 -3.27 -1.26 10.06
N THR A 57 -2.46 -1.22 11.12
CA THR A 57 -1.01 -1.05 11.05
C THR A 57 -0.29 -2.40 11.04
N TYR A 58 0.74 -2.50 10.20
CA TYR A 58 1.58 -3.68 10.04
C TYR A 58 3.05 -3.28 10.05
N PHE A 59 3.89 -4.21 10.53
CA PHE A 59 5.34 -4.04 10.56
C PHE A 59 5.98 -4.95 9.51
N LEU A 60 6.62 -4.34 8.52
CA LEU A 60 7.30 -5.04 7.44
C LEU A 60 8.81 -5.05 7.64
N ARG A 61 9.44 -6.13 7.19
CA ARG A 61 10.89 -6.35 7.13
C ARG A 61 11.27 -6.74 5.71
N GLU A 62 12.55 -6.59 5.39
CA GLU A 62 13.11 -7.09 4.13
C GLU A 62 12.87 -8.60 4.02
N GLY A 63 12.37 -9.03 2.85
CA GLY A 63 11.96 -10.41 2.59
C GLY A 63 10.53 -10.78 3.01
N ASP A 64 9.75 -9.87 3.61
CA ASP A 64 8.34 -10.15 3.90
C ASP A 64 7.52 -10.31 2.60
N HIS A 65 6.73 -11.37 2.53
CA HIS A 65 5.77 -11.59 1.44
C HIS A 65 4.43 -10.93 1.76
N LEU A 66 3.93 -10.22 0.75
CA LEU A 66 2.63 -9.57 0.69
C LEU A 66 1.74 -10.32 -0.30
N TYR A 67 0.52 -9.84 -0.52
CA TYR A 67 -0.44 -10.53 -1.39
C TYR A 67 0.01 -10.55 -2.85
N ASP A 68 0.43 -9.41 -3.36
CA ASP A 68 0.83 -9.17 -4.74
C ASP A 68 2.27 -8.65 -4.83
N GLY A 69 3.12 -9.00 -3.86
CA GLY A 69 4.52 -8.58 -3.90
C GLY A 69 5.35 -9.01 -2.70
N THR A 70 6.61 -8.59 -2.71
CA THR A 70 7.58 -8.88 -1.64
C THR A 70 8.35 -7.60 -1.29
N VAL A 71 8.73 -7.45 -0.02
CA VAL A 71 9.57 -6.33 0.42
C VAL A 71 11.01 -6.59 0.00
N GLU A 72 11.50 -5.83 -0.97
CA GLU A 72 12.85 -6.00 -1.51
C GLU A 72 13.89 -5.31 -0.62
N LYS A 73 13.62 -4.07 -0.25
CA LYS A 73 14.56 -3.26 0.56
C LYS A 73 13.84 -2.21 1.37
N ILE A 74 14.30 -1.99 2.60
CA ILE A 74 13.87 -0.86 3.44
C ILE A 74 15.05 0.10 3.54
N SER A 75 14.82 1.41 3.49
CA SER A 75 15.85 2.45 3.62
C SER A 75 15.28 3.60 4.45
N MET A 76 16.09 4.57 4.87
CA MET A 76 15.57 5.66 5.72
C MET A 76 14.58 6.59 4.99
N ASP A 77 14.64 6.65 3.65
CA ASP A 77 13.78 7.49 2.82
C ASP A 77 12.47 6.79 2.40
N GLY A 78 12.42 5.46 2.45
CA GLY A 78 11.34 4.70 1.86
C GLY A 78 11.54 3.18 1.86
N VAL A 79 10.64 2.51 1.15
CA VAL A 79 10.60 1.05 1.00
C VAL A 79 10.41 0.72 -0.48
N SER A 80 11.25 -0.18 -0.97
CA SER A 80 11.15 -0.79 -2.30
C SER A 80 10.42 -2.12 -2.19
N PHE A 81 9.37 -2.26 -2.98
CA PHE A 81 8.57 -3.47 -3.11
C PHE A 81 8.74 -4.02 -4.52
N HIS A 82 8.82 -5.34 -4.62
CA HIS A 82 8.66 -6.06 -5.87
C HIS A 82 7.20 -6.47 -5.99
N GLU A 83 6.43 -5.82 -6.86
CA GLU A 83 5.00 -6.09 -7.10
C GLU A 83 4.83 -7.02 -8.31
N GLU A 84 4.09 -8.11 -8.13
CA GLU A 84 3.67 -9.03 -9.18
C GLU A 84 2.26 -8.65 -9.66
N GLY A 85 2.20 -7.74 -10.61
CA GLY A 85 0.96 -7.27 -11.21
C GLY A 85 0.48 -8.16 -12.37
N LYS A 86 -0.67 -7.79 -12.95
CA LYS A 86 -1.15 -8.33 -14.22
C LYS A 86 -1.29 -7.22 -15.24
N ASP A 87 -0.83 -7.45 -16.47
CA ASP A 87 -1.03 -6.54 -17.59
C ASP A 87 -2.49 -6.58 -18.09
N ALA A 88 -2.87 -5.66 -19.00
CA ALA A 88 -4.22 -5.58 -19.59
C ALA A 88 -4.68 -6.89 -20.26
N PHE A 89 -3.73 -7.76 -20.61
CA PHE A 89 -3.94 -9.08 -21.20
C PHE A 89 -3.86 -10.24 -20.19
N GLY A 90 -3.77 -9.95 -18.88
CA GLY A 90 -3.73 -10.94 -17.81
C GLY A 90 -2.38 -11.64 -17.61
N LYS A 91 -1.34 -11.24 -18.35
CA LYS A 91 0.03 -11.76 -18.19
C LYS A 91 0.63 -11.22 -16.88
N PRO A 92 1.34 -12.06 -16.09
CA PRO A 92 2.07 -11.57 -14.93
C PRO A 92 3.11 -10.57 -15.39
N MET A 93 3.19 -9.43 -14.69
CA MET A 93 4.16 -8.39 -14.97
C MET A 93 4.74 -7.89 -13.65
N GLU A 94 6.05 -7.97 -13.57
CA GLU A 94 6.81 -7.53 -12.40
C GLU A 94 7.04 -6.03 -12.47
N ARG A 95 6.83 -5.33 -11.35
CA ARG A 95 7.06 -3.89 -11.21
C ARG A 95 7.75 -3.60 -9.88
N GLN A 96 8.78 -2.77 -9.92
CA GLN A 96 9.34 -2.22 -8.70
C GLN A 96 8.54 -0.99 -8.26
N VAL A 97 8.01 -1.02 -7.05
CA VAL A 97 7.21 0.06 -6.47
C VAL A 97 7.96 0.64 -5.28
N ASN A 98 8.35 1.91 -5.37
CA ASN A 98 9.01 2.62 -4.28
C ASN A 98 7.98 3.48 -3.54
N LYS A 99 7.73 3.17 -2.26
CA LYS A 99 6.91 4.00 -1.37
C LYS A 99 7.84 4.85 -0.52
N ARG A 100 7.65 6.15 -0.53
CA ARG A 100 8.35 7.09 0.35
C ARG A 100 7.47 7.44 1.53
N ILE A 101 8.10 7.86 2.63
CA ILE A 101 7.38 8.38 3.77
C ILE A 101 6.66 9.64 3.29
N TYR A 102 5.33 9.61 3.27
CA TYR A 102 4.57 10.84 3.12
C TYR A 102 4.65 11.54 4.47
N SER A 103 5.57 12.49 4.61
CA SER A 103 5.44 13.48 5.69
C SER A 103 4.10 14.14 5.46
N SER A 104 3.12 13.85 6.32
CA SER A 104 1.89 14.62 6.36
C SER A 104 2.33 16.07 6.49
N SER A 105 1.95 16.91 5.52
CA SER A 105 2.18 18.35 5.53
C SER A 105 1.45 18.94 6.75
N GLY A 106 2.11 18.86 7.90
CA GLY A 106 1.60 19.22 9.23
C GLY A 106 2.71 19.59 10.21
N GLU A 107 3.99 19.50 9.79
CA GLU A 107 5.11 20.23 10.41
C GLU A 107 5.39 21.50 9.59
N GLN A 108 4.46 22.45 9.61
CA GLN A 108 4.80 23.85 9.45
C GLN A 108 4.16 24.63 10.60
N GLN A 109 5.02 24.91 11.59
CA GLN A 109 4.97 25.99 12.59
C GLN A 109 3.93 25.92 13.71
#